data_AF-A0A7W8FXY9-F1
#
_entry.id   AF-A0A7W8FXY9-F1
#
_cell.length_a   1.000
_cell.length_b   1.000
_cell.length_c   1.000
_cell.angle_alpha   90.00
_cell.angle_beta   90.00
_cell.angle_gamma   90.00
#
_symmetry.space_group_name_H-M   'P 1'
#
loop_
_entity.id
_entity.type
_entity.pdbx_description
1 polymer ?
#
loop_
_entity_poly.entity_id
_entity_poly.type
_entity_poly.pdbx_seq_one_letter_code
_entity_poly.pdbx_strand_id
1 'polypeptide(L)'
;MYSIGQVSKMFDLPIPTLRYYDKEGLFRDLEREPSGIRKFNDQSIEALRVIECLKKSGMQIKEIREFMDWCAQGDATLEKRKQMFYQQRQQIQKQMEELQKTLDMVEYKCWYYDTACQEGTEKNLRHDFETRMPDPIRDCYRNAHR
;
A
#
# COMPACT_ATOMS: atom_id res chain seq x y z
N MET A 1 5.94 -18.25 19.62
CA MET A 1 6.26 -18.88 18.31
C MET A 1 4.98 -19.25 17.58
N TYR A 2 4.95 -19.08 16.26
CA TYR A 2 3.78 -19.28 15.41
C TYR A 2 4.12 -20.19 14.23
N SER A 3 3.19 -21.07 13.88
CA SER A 3 3.24 -21.86 12.66
C SER A 3 2.91 -21.01 11.43
N ILE A 4 3.34 -21.45 10.25
CA ILE A 4 2.99 -20.78 8.98
C ILE A 4 1.47 -20.67 8.78
N GLY A 5 0.68 -21.62 9.30
CA GLY A 5 -0.79 -21.57 9.25
C GLY A 5 -1.38 -20.52 10.19
N GLN A 6 -0.78 -20.28 11.36
CA GLN A 6 -1.19 -19.18 12.24
C GLN A 6 -0.84 -17.84 11.63
N VAL A 7 0.38 -17.69 11.09
CA VAL A 7 0.83 -16.46 10.42
C VAL A 7 -0.03 -16.16 9.19
N SER A 8 -0.36 -17.18 8.40
CA SER A 8 -1.28 -17.05 7.26
C SER A 8 -2.62 -16.41 7.68
N LYS A 9 -3.21 -16.84 8.80
CA LYS A 9 -4.44 -16.25 9.34
C LYS A 9 -4.23 -14.85 9.92
N MET A 10 -3.11 -14.60 10.59
CA MET A 10 -2.82 -13.30 11.22
C MET A 10 -2.64 -12.17 10.20
N PHE A 11 -2.08 -12.49 9.03
CA PHE A 11 -1.76 -11.51 7.99
C PHE A 11 -2.72 -11.57 6.79
N ASP A 12 -3.70 -12.47 6.82
CA ASP A 12 -4.57 -12.80 5.69
C ASP A 12 -3.76 -13.08 4.39
N LEU A 13 -2.68 -13.86 4.55
CA LEU A 13 -1.79 -14.24 3.46
C LEU A 13 -1.93 -15.72 3.16
N PRO A 14 -2.09 -16.12 1.89
CA PRO A 14 -2.02 -17.51 1.51
C PRO A 14 -0.69 -18.14 1.94
N ILE A 15 -0.73 -19.37 2.46
CA ILE A 15 0.48 -20.14 2.79
C ILE A 15 1.49 -20.17 1.62
N PRO A 16 1.09 -20.32 0.34
CA PRO A 16 2.01 -20.24 -0.79
C PRO A 16 2.78 -18.92 -0.86
N THR A 17 2.18 -17.79 -0.49
CA THR A 17 2.83 -16.47 -0.46
C THR A 17 3.91 -16.43 0.62
N LEU A 18 3.62 -16.93 1.82
CA LEU A 18 4.62 -17.03 2.89
C LEU A 18 5.77 -17.97 2.50
N ARG A 19 5.48 -19.09 1.83
CA ARG A 19 6.52 -19.99 1.31
C ARG A 19 7.35 -19.32 0.21
N TYR A 20 6.72 -18.51 -0.63
CA TYR A 20 7.42 -17.73 -1.64
C TYR A 20 8.36 -16.72 -0.97
N TYR A 21 7.92 -15.96 0.02
CA TYR A 21 8.79 -15.03 0.76
C TYR A 21 9.96 -15.75 1.44
N ASP A 22 9.71 -16.93 2.00
CA ASP A 22 10.77 -17.75 2.58
C ASP A 22 11.80 -18.18 1.53
N LYS A 23 11.32 -18.69 0.38
CA LYS A 23 12.17 -19.08 -0.75
C LYS A 23 12.99 -17.89 -1.29
N GLU A 24 12.38 -16.71 -1.31
CA GLU A 24 13.03 -15.46 -1.68
C GLU A 24 13.96 -14.92 -0.57
N GLY A 25 14.17 -15.66 0.53
CA GLY A 25 15.16 -15.34 1.55
C GLY A 25 14.78 -14.18 2.47
N LEU A 26 13.47 -13.86 2.58
CA LEU A 26 12.98 -12.80 3.45
C LEU A 26 12.88 -13.22 4.92
N PHE A 27 12.85 -14.53 5.20
CA PHE A 27 12.78 -15.06 6.55
C PHE A 27 14.04 -15.85 6.91
N ARG A 28 15.17 -15.17 7.09
CA ARG A 28 16.47 -15.83 7.32
C ARG A 28 16.55 -16.51 8.69
N ASP A 29 16.02 -15.84 9.70
CA ASP A 29 16.22 -16.22 11.11
C ASP A 29 15.04 -16.97 11.73
N LEU A 30 14.23 -17.67 10.91
CA LEU A 30 13.18 -18.53 11.46
C LEU A 30 13.81 -19.70 12.22
N GLU A 31 13.42 -19.81 13.47
CA GLU A 31 13.81 -20.91 14.35
C GLU A 31 13.21 -22.23 13.89
N ARG A 32 13.88 -23.33 14.21
CA ARG A 32 13.39 -24.69 13.96
C ARG A 32 12.98 -25.33 15.27
N GLU A 33 11.79 -25.89 15.30
CA GLU A 33 11.39 -26.80 16.38
C GLU A 33 12.21 -28.10 16.35
N PRO A 34 12.23 -28.88 17.45
CA PRO A 34 12.88 -30.20 17.48
C PRO A 34 12.39 -31.16 16.38
N SER A 35 11.16 -30.97 15.89
CA SER A 35 10.58 -31.70 14.74
C SER A 35 11.17 -31.29 13.38
N GLY A 36 12.02 -30.27 13.33
CA GLY A 36 12.61 -29.70 12.11
C GLY A 36 11.77 -28.63 11.42
N ILE A 37 10.55 -28.36 11.91
CA ILE A 37 9.61 -27.39 11.32
C ILE A 37 10.01 -25.96 11.67
N ARG A 38 10.07 -25.08 10.67
CA ARG A 38 10.33 -23.64 10.87
C ARG A 38 9.15 -22.95 11.55
N LYS A 39 9.43 -22.13 12.56
CA LYS A 39 8.46 -21.33 13.30
C LYS A 39 8.84 -19.85 13.27
N PHE A 40 7.81 -19.02 13.30
CA PHE A 40 7.95 -17.57 13.40
C PHE A 40 7.98 -17.18 14.88
N ASN A 41 9.02 -16.49 15.33
CA ASN A 41 9.04 -15.81 16.63
C ASN A 41 8.48 -14.39 16.49
N ASP A 42 8.32 -13.66 17.60
CA ASP A 42 7.73 -12.32 17.56
C ASP A 42 8.57 -11.33 16.72
N GLN A 43 9.90 -11.47 16.68
CA GLN A 43 10.77 -10.66 15.83
C GLN A 43 10.48 -10.88 14.34
N SER A 44 10.30 -12.14 13.91
CA SER A 44 9.94 -12.45 12.53
C SER A 44 8.53 -12.00 12.15
N ILE A 45 7.60 -11.91 13.12
CA ILE A 45 6.28 -11.33 12.91
C ILE A 45 6.40 -9.83 12.65
N GLU A 46 7.19 -9.10 13.43
CA GLU A 46 7.42 -7.67 13.20
C GLU A 46 8.15 -7.40 11.88
N ALA A 47 9.13 -8.24 11.51
CA ALA A 47 9.76 -8.18 10.20
C ALA A 47 8.74 -8.37 9.06
N LEU A 48 7.81 -9.33 9.20
CA LEU A 48 6.75 -9.56 8.22
C LEU A 48 5.80 -8.35 8.11
N ARG A 49 5.48 -7.64 9.20
CA ARG A 49 4.70 -6.39 9.12
C ARG A 49 5.39 -5.34 8.25
N VAL A 50 6.71 -5.19 8.39
CA VAL A 50 7.50 -4.26 7.59
C VAL A 50 7.54 -4.71 6.12
N ILE A 51 7.79 -6.00 5.86
CA ILE A 51 7.79 -6.58 4.51
C ILE A 51 6.44 -6.31 3.82
N GLU A 52 5.33 -6.56 4.50
CA GLU A 52 3.98 -6.32 3.96
C GLU A 52 3.72 -4.84 3.70
N CYS A 53 4.15 -3.95 4.60
CA CYS A 53 4.04 -2.50 4.41
C CYS A 53 4.82 -2.03 3.16
N LEU A 54 6.07 -2.47 3.01
CA LEU A 54 6.89 -2.15 1.84
C LEU A 54 6.27 -2.74 0.57
N LYS A 55 5.75 -3.97 0.64
CA LYS A 55 5.15 -4.62 -0.52
C LYS A 55 3.88 -3.91 -0.99
N LYS A 56 3.01 -3.52 -0.05
CA LYS A 56 1.78 -2.76 -0.32
C LYS A 56 2.04 -1.36 -0.85
N SER A 57 3.15 -0.75 -0.47
CA SER A 57 3.57 0.56 -1.01
C SER A 57 4.27 0.48 -2.37
N GLY A 58 4.27 -0.70 -3.02
CA GLY A 58 4.70 -0.88 -4.40
C GLY A 58 6.15 -1.37 -4.54
N MET A 59 6.88 -1.58 -3.45
CA MET A 59 8.26 -2.07 -3.50
C MET A 59 8.31 -3.52 -4.03
N GLN A 60 9.33 -3.82 -4.84
CA GLN A 60 9.55 -5.17 -5.38
C GLN A 60 10.20 -6.07 -4.33
N ILE A 61 9.93 -7.37 -4.40
CA ILE A 61 10.48 -8.36 -3.47
C ILE A 61 12.01 -8.35 -3.46
N LYS A 62 12.65 -8.05 -4.59
CA LYS A 62 14.12 -7.92 -4.70
C LYS A 62 14.68 -6.76 -3.85
N GLU A 63 13.96 -5.63 -3.79
CA GLU A 63 14.36 -4.44 -3.03
C GLU A 63 14.12 -4.67 -1.53
N ILE A 64 13.01 -5.34 -1.20
CA ILE A 64 12.71 -5.77 0.17
C ILE A 64 13.78 -6.77 0.66
N ARG A 65 14.24 -7.70 -0.19
CA ARG A 65 15.35 -8.59 0.13
C ARG A 65 16.62 -7.81 0.44
N GLU A 66 16.97 -6.82 -0.39
CA GLU A 66 18.15 -5.98 -0.15
C GLU A 66 18.06 -5.23 1.18
N PHE A 67 16.88 -4.73 1.54
CA PHE A 67 16.65 -4.17 2.87
C PHE A 67 16.88 -5.20 4.00
N MET A 68 16.43 -6.44 3.84
CA MET A 68 16.69 -7.52 4.81
C MET A 68 18.19 -7.86 4.89
N ASP A 69 18.92 -7.83 3.77
CA ASP A 69 20.37 -7.96 3.72
C ASP A 69 21.08 -6.87 4.53
N TRP A 70 20.60 -5.63 4.42
CA TRP A 70 21.13 -4.53 5.22
C TRP A 70 20.85 -4.70 6.71
N CYS A 71 19.66 -5.16 7.08
CA CYS A 71 19.34 -5.46 8.48
C CYS A 71 20.29 -6.52 9.06
N ALA A 72 20.63 -7.57 8.31
CA ALA A 72 21.56 -8.60 8.74
C ALA A 72 23.01 -8.10 8.90
N GLN A 73 23.40 -7.04 8.18
CA GLN A 73 24.70 -6.36 8.33
C GLN A 73 24.78 -5.45 9.57
N GLY A 74 23.67 -5.30 10.32
CA GLY A 74 23.63 -4.50 11.53
C GLY A 74 23.89 -3.00 11.27
N ASP A 75 24.54 -2.35 12.22
CA ASP A 75 24.59 -0.88 12.28
C ASP A 75 25.35 -0.22 11.12
N ALA A 76 26.21 -0.96 10.43
CA ALA A 76 26.96 -0.49 9.27
C ALA A 76 26.07 0.00 8.10
N THR A 77 24.79 -0.36 8.09
CA THR A 77 23.84 -0.03 7.02
C THR A 77 22.69 0.89 7.46
N LEU A 78 22.73 1.45 8.68
CA LEU A 78 21.64 2.28 9.22
C LEU A 78 21.27 3.43 8.27
N GLU A 79 22.27 4.10 7.70
CA GLU A 79 22.03 5.23 6.81
C GLU A 79 21.37 4.79 5.48
N LYS A 80 21.74 3.63 4.93
CA LYS A 80 21.09 3.07 3.74
C LYS A 80 19.61 2.75 4.00
N ARG A 81 19.34 2.07 5.13
CA ARG A 81 17.99 1.70 5.56
C ARG A 81 17.12 2.94 5.78
N LYS A 82 17.66 3.95 6.44
CA LYS A 82 17.01 5.25 6.65
C LYS A 82 16.67 5.92 5.31
N GLN A 83 17.64 6.05 4.41
CA GLN A 83 17.44 6.70 3.11
C GLN A 83 16.36 5.98 2.27
N MET A 84 16.34 4.65 2.27
CA MET A 84 15.29 3.87 1.61
C MET A 84 13.89 4.24 2.14
N PHE A 85 13.69 4.32 3.46
CA PHE A 85 12.40 4.71 4.02
C PHE A 85 12.01 6.15 3.69
N TYR A 86 12.97 7.08 3.62
CA TYR A 86 12.68 8.45 3.17
C TYR A 86 12.22 8.52 1.72
N GLN A 87 12.87 7.75 0.84
CA GLN A 87 12.48 7.62 -0.58
C GLN A 87 11.09 6.99 -0.69
N GLN A 88 10.85 5.89 0.03
CA GLN A 88 9.55 5.22 0.03
C GLN A 88 8.44 6.15 0.55
N ARG A 89 8.71 6.95 1.59
CA ARG A 89 7.78 7.96 2.10
C ARG A 89 7.41 8.98 1.02
N GLN A 90 8.41 9.52 0.30
CA GLN A 90 8.16 10.48 -0.77
C GLN A 90 7.32 9.86 -1.90
N GLN A 91 7.60 8.61 -2.26
CA GLN A 91 6.86 7.89 -3.28
C GLN A 91 5.39 7.66 -2.87
N ILE A 92 5.14 7.26 -1.61
CA ILE A 92 3.80 7.10 -1.07
C ILE A 92 3.05 8.44 -1.07
N GLN A 93 3.69 9.52 -0.63
CA GLN A 93 3.07 10.85 -0.63
C GLN A 93 2.64 11.27 -2.04
N LYS A 94 3.50 11.05 -3.04
CA LYS A 94 3.15 11.31 -4.45
C LYS A 94 1.97 10.46 -4.92
N GLN A 95 1.94 9.17 -4.58
CA GLN A 95 0.82 8.30 -4.92
C GLN A 95 -0.49 8.74 -4.23
N MET A 96 -0.42 9.21 -2.99
CA MET A 96 -1.59 9.77 -2.28
C MET A 96 -2.11 11.03 -2.98
N GLU A 97 -1.22 11.92 -3.43
CA GLU A 97 -1.62 13.11 -4.20
C GLU A 97 -2.29 12.74 -5.53
N GLU A 98 -1.73 11.77 -6.26
CA GLU A 98 -2.31 11.27 -7.53
C GLU A 98 -3.67 10.59 -7.31
N LEU A 99 -3.79 9.78 -6.24
CA LEU A 99 -5.05 9.14 -5.87
C LEU A 99 -6.10 10.17 -5.41
N GLN A 100 -5.68 11.23 -4.69
CA GLN A 100 -6.60 12.29 -4.30
C GLN A 100 -7.16 13.03 -5.52
N LYS A 101 -6.33 13.35 -6.52
CA LYS A 101 -6.82 13.95 -7.78
C LYS A 101 -7.80 13.02 -8.52
N THR A 102 -7.52 11.72 -8.48
CA THR A 102 -8.40 10.71 -9.08
C THR A 102 -9.74 10.67 -8.33
N LEU A 103 -9.71 10.65 -7.00
CA LEU A 103 -10.90 10.71 -6.16
C LEU A 103 -11.73 11.96 -6.42
N ASP A 104 -11.08 13.12 -6.55
CA ASP A 104 -11.76 14.38 -6.81
C ASP A 104 -12.50 14.38 -8.17
N MET A 105 -11.94 13.74 -9.21
CA MET A 105 -12.65 13.53 -10.47
C MET A 105 -13.88 12.64 -10.28
N VAL A 106 -13.75 11.57 -9.48
CA VAL A 106 -14.85 10.65 -9.18
C VAL A 106 -15.95 11.36 -8.40
N GLU A 107 -15.63 12.13 -7.37
CA GLU A 107 -16.59 12.93 -6.58
C GLU A 107 -17.36 13.92 -7.46
N TYR A 108 -16.65 14.62 -8.35
CA TYR A 108 -17.31 15.46 -9.37
C TYR A 108 -18.29 14.66 -10.23
N LYS A 109 -17.91 13.48 -10.70
CA LYS A 109 -18.79 12.64 -11.54
C LYS A 109 -19.95 12.04 -10.76
N CYS A 110 -19.78 11.71 -9.48
CA CYS A 110 -20.86 11.30 -8.59
C CYS A 110 -21.92 12.41 -8.52
N TRP A 111 -21.52 13.64 -8.17
CA TRP A 111 -22.44 14.78 -8.15
C TRP A 111 -23.13 15.02 -9.51
N TYR A 112 -22.36 14.98 -10.61
CA TYR A 112 -22.88 15.20 -11.95
C TYR A 112 -24.00 14.19 -12.28
N TYR A 113 -23.76 12.90 -12.05
CA TYR A 113 -24.74 11.86 -12.38
C TYR A 113 -25.89 11.77 -11.37
N ASP A 114 -25.67 12.08 -10.09
CA ASP A 114 -26.77 12.21 -9.14
C ASP A 114 -27.75 13.30 -9.59
N THR A 115 -27.23 14.44 -10.02
CA THR A 115 -28.04 15.54 -10.54
C THR A 115 -28.71 15.18 -11.86
N ALA A 116 -27.99 14.55 -12.81
CA ALA A 116 -28.57 14.13 -14.09
C ALA A 116 -29.69 13.08 -13.91
N CYS A 117 -29.51 12.14 -12.98
CA CYS A 117 -30.52 11.13 -12.64
C CYS A 117 -31.76 11.76 -12.02
N GLN A 118 -31.60 12.74 -11.12
CA GLN A 118 -32.73 13.48 -10.54
C GLN A 118 -33.53 14.25 -11.60
N GLU A 119 -32.86 14.77 -12.62
CA GLU A 119 -33.50 15.52 -13.72
C GLU A 119 -33.94 14.66 -14.91
N GLY A 120 -33.54 13.37 -14.93
CA GLY A 120 -33.77 12.47 -16.06
C GLY A 120 -33.04 12.87 -17.34
N THR A 121 -32.06 13.79 -17.28
CA THR A 121 -31.32 14.25 -18.45
C THR A 121 -29.98 14.89 -18.08
N GLU A 122 -28.99 14.77 -18.96
CA GLU A 122 -27.73 15.51 -18.85
C GLU A 122 -27.76 16.90 -19.50
N LYS A 123 -28.79 17.19 -20.31
CA LYS A 123 -28.82 18.38 -21.16
C LYS A 123 -28.59 19.68 -20.38
N ASN A 124 -29.18 19.78 -19.20
CA ASN A 124 -29.09 20.97 -18.35
C ASN A 124 -27.68 21.15 -17.75
N LEU A 125 -26.99 20.05 -17.43
CA LEU A 125 -25.63 20.11 -16.89
C LEU A 125 -24.62 20.43 -18.00
N ARG A 126 -24.81 19.94 -19.22
CA ARG A 126 -23.88 20.23 -20.33
C ARG A 126 -23.75 21.73 -20.64
N HIS A 127 -24.77 22.54 -20.34
CA HIS A 127 -24.76 23.98 -20.58
C HIS A 127 -24.26 24.77 -19.38
N ASP A 128 -24.75 24.45 -18.17
CA ASP A 128 -24.57 25.29 -16.97
C ASP A 128 -23.90 24.54 -15.79
N PHE A 129 -23.12 23.48 -16.03
CA PHE A 129 -22.56 22.69 -14.90
C PHE A 129 -21.72 23.53 -13.92
N GLU A 130 -20.92 24.49 -14.39
CA GLU A 130 -20.03 25.28 -13.51
C GLU A 130 -20.77 26.18 -12.51
N THR A 131 -21.93 26.71 -12.91
CA THR A 131 -22.77 27.57 -12.06
C THR A 131 -23.60 26.76 -11.08
N ARG A 132 -23.97 25.54 -11.48
CA ARG A 132 -24.77 24.60 -10.68
C ARG A 132 -23.95 23.77 -9.69
N MET A 133 -22.64 23.69 -9.92
CA MET A 133 -21.72 22.92 -9.09
C MET A 133 -21.59 23.53 -7.68
N PRO A 134 -21.89 22.77 -6.61
CA PRO A 134 -21.65 23.20 -5.24
C PRO A 134 -20.18 23.50 -5.00
N ASP A 135 -19.86 24.42 -4.08
CA ASP A 135 -18.48 24.83 -3.81
C ASP A 135 -17.53 23.66 -3.48
N PRO A 136 -17.90 22.66 -2.66
CA PRO A 136 -17.02 21.50 -2.42
C PRO A 136 -16.68 20.73 -3.69
N ILE A 137 -17.64 20.57 -4.61
CA ILE A 137 -17.44 19.86 -5.88
C ILE A 137 -16.61 20.72 -6.85
N ARG A 138 -16.71 22.05 -6.75
CA ARG A 138 -15.90 22.97 -7.54
C ARG A 138 -14.41 22.84 -7.22
N ASP A 139 -14.07 22.65 -5.95
CA ASP A 139 -12.69 22.40 -5.54
C ASP A 139 -12.19 21.03 -6.03
N CYS A 140 -13.01 19.98 -5.93
CA CYS A 140 -12.70 18.68 -6.53
C CYS A 140 -12.48 18.78 -8.05
N TYR A 141 -13.39 19.45 -8.77
CA TYR A 141 -13.27 19.67 -10.22
C TYR A 141 -11.95 20.39 -10.56
N ARG A 142 -11.61 21.46 -9.84
CA ARG A 142 -10.37 22.20 -10.05
C ARG A 142 -9.13 21.35 -9.78
N ASN A 143 -9.11 20.61 -8.66
CA ASN A 143 -7.94 19.81 -8.30
C ASN A 143 -7.72 18.65 -9.28
N ALA A 144 -8.81 18.04 -9.77
CA ALA A 144 -8.75 16.97 -10.75
C ALA A 144 -8.21 17.40 -12.13
N HIS A 145 -8.31 18.69 -12.47
CA HIS A 145 -7.86 19.26 -13.76
C HIS A 145 -6.56 20.07 -13.64
N ARG A 146 -5.88 20.03 -12.49
CA ARG A 146 -4.59 20.70 -12.24
C ARG A 146 -3.42 19.74 -12.44
#